data_AF-A0AA48M341-F1
#
_entry.id   AF-A0AA48M341-F1
#
_cell.length_a   1.000
_cell.length_b   1.000
_cell.length_c   1.000
_cell.angle_alpha   90.00
_cell.angle_beta   90.00
_cell.angle_gamma   90.00
#
_symmetry.space_group_name_H-M   'P 1'
#
loop_
_entity.id
_entity.type
_entity.pdbx_description
1 polymer ?
#
loop_
_entity_poly.entity_id
_entity_poly.type
_entity_poly.pdbx_seq_one_letter_code
_entity_poly.pdbx_strand_id
1 'polypeptide(L)'
;MSRRCELTGKGVQTGNLVSHSNRKTRTRFLPNLVNVTLASEALARSVRLRISAAALRSVEHRGGLDAFLAKASNDELSQNARELKREIEKKQAGASA
;
A
#
# COMPACT_ATOMS: atom_id res chain seq x y z
N MET A 1 11.75 5.11 -10.72
CA MET A 1 10.76 4.35 -9.93
C MET A 1 11.20 4.31 -8.47
N SER A 2 10.56 5.08 -7.59
CA SER A 2 10.80 4.98 -6.14
C SER A 2 10.27 3.63 -5.63
N ARG A 3 11.08 2.90 -4.85
CA ARG A 3 10.63 1.66 -4.20
C ARG A 3 9.75 2.01 -2.99
N ARG A 4 8.50 2.38 -3.25
CA ARG A 4 7.47 2.68 -2.24
C ARG A 4 6.25 1.80 -2.44
N CYS A 5 5.59 1.46 -1.34
CA CYS A 5 4.30 0.77 -1.37
C CYS A 5 3.17 1.76 -1.69
N GLU A 6 2.27 1.39 -2.60
CA GLU A 6 1.17 2.26 -3.03
C GLU A 6 0.08 2.47 -1.95
N LEU A 7 -0.09 1.52 -1.03
CA LEU A 7 -1.16 1.55 -0.02
C LEU A 7 -0.74 2.09 1.35
N THR A 8 0.56 2.06 1.68
CA THR A 8 1.05 2.36 3.04
C THR A 8 2.24 3.31 3.05
N GLY A 9 2.66 3.83 1.89
CA GLY A 9 3.80 4.73 1.77
C GLY A 9 5.17 4.13 2.12
N LYS A 10 5.25 2.88 2.63
CA LYS A 10 6.48 2.24 3.09
C LYS A 10 7.58 2.32 2.03
N GLY A 11 8.65 3.03 2.36
CA GLY A 11 9.77 3.32 1.47
C GLY A 11 11.07 2.63 1.87
N VAL A 12 12.13 2.99 1.15
CA VAL A 12 13.49 2.56 1.48
C VAL A 12 13.96 3.29 2.73
N GLN A 13 14.54 2.54 3.67
CA GLN A 13 15.21 3.10 4.84
C GLN A 13 16.73 3.00 4.66
N THR A 14 17.46 4.04 5.05
CA THR A 14 18.93 4.02 5.09
C THR A 14 19.40 3.80 6.51
N GLY A 15 20.50 3.07 6.68
CA GLY A 15 21.10 2.86 7.99
C GLY A 15 22.49 2.27 7.88
N ASN A 16 22.99 1.71 8.97
CA ASN A 16 24.30 1.07 9.02
C ASN A 16 24.18 -0.40 9.46
N LEU A 17 24.96 -1.28 8.85
CA LEU A 17 25.30 -2.57 9.47
C LEU A 17 26.41 -2.30 10.48
N VAL A 18 26.25 -2.83 11.69
CA VAL A 18 27.20 -2.67 12.80
C VAL A 18 27.81 -4.03 13.08
N SER A 19 29.13 -4.16 12.94
CA SER A 19 29.84 -5.39 13.31
C SER A 19 29.96 -5.51 14.83
N HIS A 20 30.37 -6.69 15.31
CA HIS A 20 30.69 -6.89 16.73
C HIS A 20 31.73 -5.89 17.27
N SER A 21 32.69 -5.49 16.42
CA SER A 21 33.68 -4.43 16.70
C SER A 21 33.17 -3.00 16.45
N ASN A 22 31.86 -2.81 16.31
CA ASN A 22 31.20 -1.52 16.03
C ASN A 22 31.66 -0.81 14.74
N ARG A 23 32.18 -1.54 13.75
CA ARG A 23 32.46 -0.97 12.42
C ARG A 23 31.14 -0.77 11.69
N LYS A 24 30.85 0.48 11.33
CA LYS A 24 29.59 0.89 10.68
C LYS A 24 29.77 0.94 9.17
N THR A 25 29.00 0.16 8.42
CA THR A 25 28.94 0.21 6.95
C THR A 25 27.55 0.65 6.50
N ARG A 26 27.48 1.63 5.57
CA ARG A 26 26.19 2.15 5.09
C ARG A 26 25.45 1.08 4.29
N THR A 27 24.16 0.90 4.59
CA THR A 27 23.28 -0.02 3.87
C THR A 27 21.91 0.60 3.61
N ARG A 28 21.15 0.00 2.70
CA ARG A 28 19.76 0.35 2.37
C ARG A 28 18.85 -0.84 2.67
N PHE A 29 17.84 -0.62 3.51
CA PHE A 29 16.79 -1.58 3.80
C PHE A 29 15.61 -1.36 2.84
N LEU A 30 15.30 -2.38 2.06
CA LEU A 30 14.34 -2.30 0.98
C LEU A 30 13.04 -3.00 1.38
N PRO A 31 11.86 -2.39 1.13
CA PRO A 31 10.60 -3.08 1.35
C PRO A 31 10.43 -4.23 0.35
N ASN A 32 9.87 -5.35 0.81
CA ASN A 32 9.49 -6.46 -0.07
C ASN A 32 8.23 -6.07 -0.85
N LEU A 33 8.42 -5.57 -2.07
CA LEU A 33 7.37 -5.11 -2.97
C LEU A 33 7.00 -6.20 -3.97
N VAL A 34 5.70 -6.52 -4.03
CA VAL A 34 5.13 -7.52 -4.91
C VAL A 34 4.07 -6.86 -5.79
N ASN A 35 4.01 -7.26 -7.07
CA ASN A 35 2.94 -6.85 -7.96
C ASN A 35 1.77 -7.81 -7.77
N VAL A 36 0.66 -7.32 -7.24
CA VAL A 36 -0.52 -8.13 -6.93
C VAL A 36 -1.75 -7.51 -7.59
N THR A 37 -2.66 -8.36 -8.04
CA THR A 37 -3.96 -7.95 -8.53
C THR A 37 -5.00 -8.18 -7.44
N LEU A 38 -5.68 -7.13 -7.00
CA LEU A 38 -6.72 -7.19 -5.98
C LEU A 38 -8.07 -6.89 -6.64
N ALA A 39 -9.12 -7.63 -6.27
CA ALA A 39 -10.48 -7.37 -6.72
C ALA A 39 -11.12 -6.28 -5.84
N SER A 40 -11.79 -5.33 -6.48
CA SER A 40 -12.68 -4.37 -5.83
C SER A 40 -14.12 -4.80 -6.11
N GLU A 41 -14.92 -4.96 -5.06
CA GLU A 41 -16.33 -5.33 -5.14
C GLU A 41 -17.17 -4.12 -5.52
N ALA A 42 -16.86 -2.94 -4.95
CA ALA A 42 -17.57 -1.70 -5.24
C ALA A 42 -17.42 -1.24 -6.70
N LEU A 43 -16.28 -1.53 -7.33
CA LEU A 43 -15.99 -1.17 -8.73
C LEU A 43 -16.18 -2.33 -9.71
N ALA A 44 -16.45 -3.55 -9.22
CA ALA A 44 -16.49 -4.79 -10.00
C ALA A 44 -15.28 -4.96 -10.96
N ARG A 45 -14.09 -4.50 -10.52
CA ARG A 45 -12.87 -4.46 -11.33
C ARG A 45 -11.68 -4.99 -10.56
N SER A 46 -10.76 -5.63 -11.28
CA SER A 46 -9.44 -5.99 -10.77
C SER A 46 -8.43 -4.85 -10.93
N VAL A 47 -7.77 -4.49 -9.83
CA VAL A 47 -6.77 -3.42 -9.77
C VAL A 47 -5.41 -4.04 -9.53
N ARG A 48 -4.46 -3.74 -10.42
CA ARG A 48 -3.07 -4.16 -10.27
C ARG A 48 -2.31 -3.07 -9.50
N LEU A 49 -1.73 -3.44 -8.37
CA LEU A 49 -1.00 -2.53 -7.49
C LEU A 49 0.35 -3.13 -7.11
N ARG A 50 1.31 -2.24 -6.82
CA ARG A 50 2.61 -2.61 -6.26
C ARG A 50 2.61 -2.40 -4.75
N ILE A 51 2.48 -3.51 -4.03
CA ILE A 51 2.17 -3.50 -2.59
C ILE A 51 3.30 -4.19 -1.82
N SER A 52 3.53 -3.76 -0.58
CA SER A 52 4.44 -4.46 0.33
C SER A 52 3.76 -5.70 0.92
N ALA A 53 4.49 -6.78 1.17
CA ALA A 53 3.91 -7.99 1.78
C ALA A 53 3.19 -7.72 3.12
N ALA A 54 3.68 -6.75 3.90
CA ALA A 54 3.01 -6.32 5.14
C ALA A 54 1.66 -5.62 4.88
N ALA A 55 1.57 -4.82 3.82
CA ALA A 55 0.33 -4.18 3.42
C ALA A 55 -0.68 -5.20 2.88
N LEU A 56 -0.23 -6.23 2.14
CA LEU A 56 -1.11 -7.32 1.69
C LEU A 56 -1.83 -8.01 2.85
N ARG A 57 -1.08 -8.40 3.90
CA ARG A 57 -1.66 -8.97 5.14
C ARG A 57 -2.66 -8.03 5.81
N SER A 58 -2.41 -6.72 5.74
CA SER A 58 -3.30 -5.72 6.32
C SER A 58 -4.58 -5.55 5.53
N VAL A 59 -4.53 -5.68 4.20
CA VAL A 59 -5.70 -5.67 3.32
C VAL A 59 -6.60 -6.87 3.61
N GLU A 60 -6.03 -8.07 3.71
CA GLU A 60 -6.77 -9.29 4.04
C GLU A 60 -7.41 -9.20 5.43
N HIS A 61 -6.65 -8.76 6.45
CA HIS A 61 -7.17 -8.58 7.79
C HIS A 61 -8.33 -7.56 7.87
N ARG A 62 -8.35 -6.56 6.98
CA ARG A 62 -9.44 -5.57 6.93
C ARG A 62 -10.65 -6.04 6.12
N GLY A 63 -10.60 -7.22 5.51
CA GLY A 63 -11.70 -7.77 4.71
C GLY A 63 -11.71 -7.28 3.26
N GLY A 64 -10.55 -6.98 2.67
CA GLY A 64 -10.43 -6.66 1.26
C GLY A 64 -9.99 -5.23 0.96
N LEU A 65 -9.84 -4.93 -0.34
CA LEU A 65 -9.28 -3.67 -0.82
C LEU A 65 -10.19 -2.47 -0.50
N ASP A 66 -11.49 -2.62 -0.69
CA ASP A 66 -12.45 -1.52 -0.51
C ASP A 66 -12.57 -1.13 0.97
N ALA A 67 -12.66 -2.11 1.85
CA ALA A 67 -12.68 -1.90 3.31
C ALA A 67 -11.37 -1.29 3.82
N PHE A 68 -10.23 -1.68 3.23
CA PHE A 68 -8.94 -1.07 3.55
C PHE A 68 -8.91 0.41 3.13
N LEU A 69 -9.33 0.74 1.91
CA LEU A 69 -9.29 2.10 1.36
C LEU A 69 -10.27 3.04 2.06
N ALA A 70 -11.45 2.55 2.47
CA ALA A 70 -12.42 3.32 3.24
C ALA A 70 -11.84 3.83 4.59
N LYS A 71 -10.98 3.02 5.22
CA LYS A 71 -10.35 3.35 6.52
C LYS A 71 -8.98 4.03 6.39
N ALA A 72 -8.33 3.95 5.24
CA ALA A 72 -6.98 4.48 5.05
C ALA A 72 -6.97 6.02 4.99
N SER A 73 -5.94 6.63 5.56
CA SER A 73 -5.69 8.08 5.44
C SER A 73 -5.13 8.44 4.07
N ASN A 74 -5.38 9.66 3.61
CA ASN A 74 -4.98 10.09 2.26
C ASN A 74 -3.47 10.38 2.13
N ASP A 75 -2.76 10.53 3.24
CA ASP A 75 -1.34 10.90 3.28
C ASP A 75 -0.41 9.73 2.97
N GLU A 76 -0.84 8.51 3.31
CA GLU A 76 -0.05 7.29 3.09
C GLU A 76 -0.28 6.64 1.72
N LEU A 77 -1.35 7.06 1.02
CA LEU A 77 -1.78 6.52 -0.25
C LEU A 77 -1.01 7.17 -1.42
N SER A 78 -0.68 6.37 -2.43
CA SER A 78 -0.19 6.90 -3.72
C SER A 78 -1.29 7.68 -4.45
N GLN A 79 -0.91 8.46 -5.46
CA GLN A 79 -1.86 9.20 -6.30
C GLN A 79 -2.93 8.27 -6.89
N ASN A 80 -2.51 7.14 -7.48
CA ASN A 80 -3.41 6.14 -8.03
C ASN A 80 -4.35 5.56 -6.95
N ALA A 81 -3.85 5.30 -5.74
CA ALA A 81 -4.67 4.75 -4.66
C ALA A 81 -5.68 5.78 -4.11
N ARG A 82 -5.33 7.07 -4.12
CA ARG A 82 -6.25 8.16 -3.79
C ARG A 82 -7.35 8.33 -4.84
N GLU A 83 -7.02 8.15 -6.11
CA GLU A 83 -8.00 8.18 -7.20
C GLU A 83 -8.99 7.02 -7.06
N LEU A 84 -8.52 5.81 -6.82
CA LEU A 84 -9.37 4.65 -6.56
C LEU A 84 -10.28 4.85 -5.35
N LYS A 85 -9.76 5.43 -4.26
CA LYS A 85 -10.57 5.75 -3.09
C LYS A 85 -11.73 6.69 -3.43
N ARG A 86 -11.47 7.76 -4.19
CA ARG A 86 -12.51 8.70 -4.64
C ARG A 86 -13.54 8.04 -5.55
N GLU A 87 -13.11 7.13 -6.43
CA GLU A 87 -14.02 6.36 -7.29
C GLU A 87 -14.94 5.45 -6.47
N ILE A 88 -14.40 4.76 -5.46
CA ILE A 88 -15.16 3.91 -4.53
C ILE A 88 -16.16 4.75 -3.74
N GLU A 89 -15.74 5.87 -3.15
CA GLU A 89 -16.62 6.78 -2.40
C GLU A 89 -17.77 7.29 -3.27
N LYS A 90 -17.49 7.69 -4.52
CA LYS A 90 -18.51 8.16 -5.46
C LYS A 90 -19.53 7.06 -5.80
N LYS A 91 -19.06 5.82 -6.00
CA LYS A 91 -19.93 4.68 -6.29
C LYS A 91 -20.76 4.25 -5.10
N GLN A 92 -20.19 4.26 -3.89
CA GLN A 92 -20.92 3.96 -2.66
C GLN A 92 -22.01 5.00 -2.39
N ALA A 93 -21.72 6.30 -2.58
CA ALA A 93 -22.72 7.36 -2.43
C ALA A 93 -23.89 7.23 -3.42
N GLY A 94 -23.61 6.77 -4.65
CA GLY A 94 -24.64 6.52 -5.65
C GLY A 94 -25.44 5.23 -5.45
N ALA A 95 -24.96 4.29 -4.64
CA ALA A 95 -25.66 3.05 -4.32
C ALA A 95 -26.62 3.18 -3.12
N SER A 96 -26.41 4.22 -2.29
CA SER A 96 -27.25 4.52 -1.12
C SER A 96 -28.44 5.45 -1.42
N ALA A 97 -28.60 5.89 -2.68
CA ALA A 97 -29.69 6.73 -3.15
C ALA A 97 -30.61 5.92 -4.08
#